data_AF-A0A524FBI7-F1
#
_entry.id   AF-A0A524FBI7-F1
#
_cell.length_a   1.000
_cell.length_b   1.000
_cell.length_c   1.000
_cell.angle_alpha   90.00
_cell.angle_beta   90.00
_cell.angle_gamma   90.00
#
_symmetry.space_group_name_H-M   'P 1'
#
loop_
_entity.id
_entity.type
_entity.pdbx_description
1 polymer ?
#
loop_
_entity_poly.entity_id
_entity_poly.type
_entity_poly.pdbx_seq_one_letter_code
_entity_poly.pdbx_strand_id
1 'polypeptide(L)'
;MQGKVKVKKKEQDLSLDSDKIELLKGEYIKLLGIVSIERTPLFYSNEKYIFLLELTSNLDFIATSILGGVLDKMLLIGENNEEEKCQFFLKKGIIYIIYGSFPDKKGSWILEQMAKHYNELVMGKNVNQLEKLEKYQIETKFKGITKFILNEYREMQEVFSDQEIPYVEDKIRIDYLGLSSKSIGVISLLLGEEDLNVETPGAGAYEDPAEEIEMKESVLTAKIEAIAANTIGNTNAMPKWIAVKLGFQNYRFLTFKKFENDYFLYFLSEGNLGKVQKVEDHLTPYLSQVTDKSFSGNLRPFNKLKLDLKDFFDKAREFS
;
A
#
# COMPACT_ATOMS: atom_id res chain seq x y z
N MET A 1 20.87 -14.59 54.09
CA MET A 1 20.58 -13.84 52.85
C MET A 1 20.23 -14.84 51.75
N GLN A 2 18.95 -15.01 51.43
CA GLN A 2 18.52 -15.84 50.29
C GLN A 2 18.69 -15.01 49.01
N GLY A 3 19.63 -15.40 48.16
CA GLY A 3 19.86 -14.74 46.88
C GLY A 3 18.67 -14.96 45.96
N LYS A 4 18.03 -13.87 45.52
CA LYS A 4 17.04 -13.90 44.44
C LYS A 4 17.75 -14.29 43.14
N VAL A 5 17.64 -15.56 42.76
CA VAL A 5 18.05 -16.03 41.43
C VAL A 5 17.08 -15.43 40.41
N LYS A 6 17.55 -14.48 39.60
CA LYS A 6 16.84 -14.04 38.39
C LYS A 6 16.80 -15.23 37.42
N VAL A 7 15.66 -15.91 37.36
CA VAL A 7 15.38 -16.87 36.29
C VAL A 7 15.35 -16.09 34.97
N LYS A 8 16.34 -16.27 34.10
CA LYS A 8 16.25 -15.82 32.71
C LYS A 8 15.02 -16.49 32.11
N LYS A 9 14.00 -15.70 31.74
CA LYS A 9 12.91 -16.20 30.88
C LYS A 9 13.59 -16.86 29.67
N LYS A 10 13.32 -18.14 29.42
CA LYS A 10 13.69 -18.78 28.15
C LYS A 10 13.06 -17.94 27.05
N GLU A 11 13.88 -17.32 26.21
CA GLU A 11 13.41 -16.72 24.96
C GLU A 11 12.71 -17.83 24.17
N GLN A 12 11.45 -17.59 23.81
CA GLN A 12 10.71 -18.50 22.94
C GLN A 12 11.42 -18.56 21.59
N ASP A 13 11.75 -19.77 21.16
CA ASP A 13 12.33 -20.02 19.84
C ASP A 13 11.38 -19.48 18.75
N LEU A 14 11.91 -18.69 17.83
CA LEU A 14 11.15 -18.07 16.75
C LEU A 14 10.91 -19.10 15.64
N SER A 15 9.65 -19.52 15.51
CA SER A 15 9.21 -20.33 14.37
C SER A 15 8.73 -19.43 13.24
N LEU A 16 9.33 -19.61 12.05
CA LEU A 16 8.86 -18.96 10.82
C LEU A 16 7.63 -19.67 10.24
N ASP A 17 7.39 -20.92 10.64
CA ASP A 17 6.31 -21.76 10.12
C ASP A 17 4.94 -21.44 10.77
N SER A 18 4.89 -20.43 11.62
CA SER A 18 3.66 -20.00 12.30
C SER A 18 2.87 -19.03 11.44
N ASP A 19 1.53 -19.10 11.51
CA ASP A 19 0.63 -18.17 10.80
C ASP A 19 0.89 -16.70 11.15
N LYS A 20 1.28 -16.46 12.40
CA LYS A 20 1.73 -15.18 12.92
C LYS A 20 3.02 -15.41 13.70
N ILE A 21 4.06 -14.68 13.32
CA ILE A 21 5.31 -14.58 14.08
C ILE A 21 5.07 -13.52 15.14
N GLU A 22 4.71 -13.98 16.34
CA GLU A 22 4.51 -13.11 17.50
C GLU A 22 5.83 -12.45 17.91
N LEU A 23 5.79 -11.14 18.07
CA LEU A 23 6.92 -10.35 18.55
C LEU A 23 6.64 -9.93 20.00
N LEU A 24 6.96 -8.69 20.36
CA LEU A 24 6.73 -8.15 21.70
C LEU A 24 5.73 -7.00 21.62
N LYS A 25 5.05 -6.72 22.73
CA LYS A 25 4.04 -5.64 22.85
C LYS A 25 2.85 -5.75 21.88
N GLY A 26 2.45 -6.96 21.52
CA GLY A 26 1.31 -7.20 20.61
C GLY A 26 1.63 -6.98 19.13
N GLU A 27 2.90 -6.72 18.79
CA GLU A 27 3.39 -6.69 17.42
C GLU A 27 3.49 -8.12 16.85
N TYR A 28 3.26 -8.26 15.56
CA TYR A 28 3.41 -9.54 14.87
C TYR A 28 3.71 -9.35 13.39
N ILE A 29 4.33 -10.37 12.79
CA ILE A 29 4.60 -10.44 11.35
C ILE A 29 3.92 -11.69 10.79
N LYS A 30 3.14 -11.51 9.72
CA LYS A 30 2.52 -12.61 8.96
C LYS A 30 3.39 -13.05 7.79
N LEU A 31 4.10 -12.11 7.17
CA LEU A 31 4.98 -12.39 6.03
C LEU A 31 6.23 -11.51 6.04
N LEU A 32 7.37 -12.14 5.78
CA LEU A 32 8.57 -11.53 5.22
C LEU A 32 8.76 -12.12 3.82
N GLY A 33 8.89 -11.26 2.82
CA GLY A 33 8.88 -11.66 1.42
C GLY A 33 9.93 -10.94 0.59
N ILE A 34 10.38 -11.59 -0.47
CA ILE A 34 11.30 -11.04 -1.45
C ILE A 34 10.83 -11.48 -2.84
N VAL A 35 10.67 -10.52 -3.74
CA VAL A 35 10.28 -10.74 -5.13
C VAL A 35 11.12 -9.84 -6.06
N SER A 36 11.46 -10.32 -7.24
CA SER A 36 12.09 -9.45 -8.25
C SER A 36 11.05 -8.57 -8.94
N ILE A 37 11.49 -7.45 -9.55
CA ILE A 37 10.63 -6.63 -10.41
C ILE A 37 10.10 -7.40 -11.64
N GLU A 38 10.79 -8.48 -12.01
CA GLU A 38 10.36 -9.45 -13.05
C GLU A 38 9.39 -10.50 -12.48
N ARG A 39 8.79 -10.25 -11.31
CA ARG A 39 7.76 -11.10 -10.67
C ARG A 39 8.24 -12.50 -10.30
N THR A 40 9.55 -12.69 -10.13
CA THR A 40 10.10 -13.97 -9.66
C THR A 40 10.09 -13.99 -8.14
N PRO A 41 9.36 -14.91 -7.48
CA PRO A 41 9.43 -15.10 -6.03
C PRO A 41 10.82 -15.58 -5.64
N LEU A 42 11.45 -14.90 -4.68
CA LEU A 42 12.81 -15.17 -4.23
C LEU A 42 12.88 -15.72 -2.82
N PHE A 43 11.95 -15.30 -1.95
CA PHE A 43 11.84 -15.78 -0.58
C PHE A 43 10.46 -15.44 -0.01
N TYR A 44 9.94 -16.30 0.87
CA TYR A 44 8.80 -16.00 1.73
C TYR A 44 8.95 -16.77 3.05
N SER A 45 8.58 -16.13 4.17
CA SER A 45 8.60 -16.78 5.48
C SER A 45 7.37 -17.66 5.72
N ASN A 46 6.24 -17.37 5.05
CA ASN A 46 4.97 -18.06 5.26
C ASN A 46 4.24 -18.25 3.92
N GLU A 47 4.03 -19.51 3.54
CA GLU A 47 3.39 -19.89 2.27
C GLU A 47 1.94 -19.43 2.17
N LYS A 48 1.20 -19.33 3.29
CA LYS A 48 -0.20 -18.87 3.29
C LYS A 48 -0.36 -17.47 2.75
N TYR A 49 0.69 -16.65 2.82
CA TYR A 49 0.68 -15.27 2.37
C TYR A 49 1.52 -15.06 1.09
N ILE A 50 1.90 -16.13 0.38
CA ILE A 50 2.73 -16.03 -0.82
C ILE A 50 2.13 -15.14 -1.92
N PHE A 51 0.79 -15.08 -2.00
CA PHE A 51 0.06 -14.21 -2.93
C PHE A 51 0.42 -12.73 -2.75
N LEU A 52 0.88 -12.30 -1.56
CA LEU A 52 1.30 -10.92 -1.34
C LEU A 52 2.54 -10.57 -2.18
N LEU A 53 3.36 -11.55 -2.57
CA LEU A 53 4.47 -11.30 -3.50
C LEU A 53 3.95 -10.91 -4.89
N GLU A 54 2.92 -11.60 -5.38
CA GLU A 54 2.27 -11.26 -6.65
C GLU A 54 1.53 -9.92 -6.56
N LEU A 55 0.77 -9.71 -5.48
CA LEU A 55 0.12 -8.44 -5.19
C LEU A 55 1.15 -7.30 -5.16
N THR A 56 2.32 -7.51 -4.55
CA THR A 56 3.42 -6.52 -4.51
C THR A 56 3.83 -6.11 -5.91
N SER A 57 4.07 -7.06 -6.82
CA SER A 57 4.46 -6.74 -8.19
C SER A 57 3.36 -5.98 -8.95
N ASN A 58 2.09 -6.34 -8.73
CA ASN A 58 0.97 -5.65 -9.37
C ASN A 58 0.77 -4.25 -8.78
N LEU A 59 0.88 -4.09 -7.46
CA LEU A 59 0.81 -2.81 -6.77
C LEU A 59 1.95 -1.90 -7.21
N ASP A 60 3.19 -2.39 -7.23
CA ASP A 60 4.35 -1.62 -7.66
C ASP A 60 4.15 -1.13 -9.10
N PHE A 61 3.78 -2.03 -10.03
CA PHE A 61 3.52 -1.64 -11.41
C PHE A 61 2.40 -0.60 -11.54
N ILE A 62 1.23 -0.83 -10.94
CA ILE A 62 0.07 0.03 -11.14
C ILE A 62 0.23 1.35 -10.38
N ALA A 63 0.55 1.29 -9.08
CA ALA A 63 0.63 2.48 -8.23
C ALA A 63 1.75 3.42 -8.66
N THR A 64 2.94 2.90 -8.99
CA THR A 64 4.03 3.75 -9.49
C THR A 64 3.72 4.32 -10.89
N SER A 65 2.98 3.58 -11.73
CA SER A 65 2.57 4.11 -13.04
C SER A 65 1.64 5.32 -12.92
N ILE A 66 0.77 5.38 -11.92
CA ILE A 66 -0.21 6.47 -11.75
C ILE A 66 0.36 7.61 -10.92
N LEU A 67 0.92 7.28 -9.77
CA LEU A 67 1.35 8.27 -8.77
C LEU A 67 2.77 8.75 -9.02
N GLY A 68 3.60 8.01 -9.76
CA GLY A 68 5.04 8.26 -9.85
C GLY A 68 5.77 7.96 -8.54
N GLY A 69 7.08 7.71 -8.60
CA GLY A 69 7.91 7.42 -7.41
C GLY A 69 8.08 5.93 -7.12
N VAL A 70 8.32 5.59 -5.85
CA VAL A 70 8.62 4.21 -5.39
C VAL A 70 7.60 3.75 -4.35
N LEU A 71 7.01 2.57 -4.53
CA LEU A 71 6.06 1.99 -3.58
C LEU A 71 6.70 1.88 -2.18
N ASP A 72 6.04 2.42 -1.15
CA ASP A 72 6.57 2.47 0.21
C ASP A 72 5.72 1.66 1.18
N LYS A 73 4.41 1.92 1.24
CA LYS A 73 3.54 1.33 2.28
C LYS A 73 2.10 1.15 1.79
N MET A 74 1.37 0.23 2.42
CA MET A 74 -0.06 0.05 2.26
C MET A 74 -0.68 -0.33 3.59
N LEU A 75 -1.82 0.26 3.93
CA LEU A 75 -2.65 -0.14 5.07
C LEU A 75 -3.86 -0.94 4.58
N LEU A 76 -4.08 -2.08 5.22
CA LEU A 76 -5.19 -2.99 4.99
C LEU A 76 -6.07 -3.03 6.24
N ILE A 77 -7.39 -3.06 6.02
CA ILE A 77 -8.40 -3.22 7.06
C ILE A 77 -9.08 -4.57 6.85
N GLY A 78 -8.86 -5.49 7.79
CA GLY A 78 -9.51 -6.81 7.79
C GLY A 78 -10.96 -6.79 8.26
N GLU A 79 -11.62 -7.95 8.23
CA GLU A 79 -13.05 -8.11 8.56
C GLU A 79 -13.45 -7.58 9.96
N ASN A 80 -12.54 -7.66 10.94
CA ASN A 80 -12.76 -7.19 12.31
C ASN A 80 -12.27 -5.75 12.58
N ASN A 81 -12.08 -4.95 11.53
CA ASN A 81 -11.36 -3.66 11.60
C ASN A 81 -9.93 -3.79 12.15
N GLU A 82 -9.33 -4.97 12.03
CA GLU A 82 -7.91 -5.15 12.35
C GLU A 82 -7.07 -4.41 11.29
N GLU A 83 -6.22 -3.50 11.76
CA GLU A 83 -5.29 -2.77 10.91
C GLU A 83 -3.98 -3.54 10.77
N GLU A 84 -3.64 -3.84 9.52
CA GLU A 84 -2.38 -4.47 9.16
C GLU A 84 -1.76 -3.71 8.02
N LYS A 85 -0.44 -3.63 8.00
CA LYS A 85 0.26 -2.90 6.94
C LYS A 85 1.26 -3.76 6.22
N CYS A 86 1.40 -3.46 4.95
CA CYS A 86 2.54 -3.86 4.14
C CYS A 86 3.52 -2.68 4.10
N GLN A 87 4.80 -2.96 4.30
CA GLN A 87 5.87 -2.03 3.93
C GLN A 87 6.74 -2.68 2.86
N PHE A 88 7.22 -1.83 1.95
CA PHE A 88 7.96 -2.22 0.77
C PHE A 88 9.31 -1.51 0.74
N PHE A 89 10.32 -2.18 0.21
CA PHE A 89 11.62 -1.56 -0.02
C PHE A 89 12.18 -2.08 -1.34
N LEU A 90 12.42 -1.18 -2.30
CA LEU A 90 13.02 -1.50 -3.59
C LEU A 90 14.53 -1.26 -3.53
N LYS A 91 15.33 -2.28 -3.82
CA LYS A 91 16.79 -2.16 -3.95
C LYS A 91 17.30 -3.06 -5.06
N LYS A 92 17.96 -2.46 -6.06
CA LYS A 92 18.60 -3.15 -7.19
C LYS A 92 17.66 -4.12 -7.94
N GLY A 93 16.43 -3.70 -8.22
CA GLY A 93 15.45 -4.53 -8.93
C GLY A 93 14.83 -5.66 -8.10
N ILE A 94 15.01 -5.63 -6.78
CA ILE A 94 14.40 -6.57 -5.83
C ILE A 94 13.51 -5.77 -4.87
N ILE A 95 12.27 -6.23 -4.71
CA ILE A 95 11.31 -5.68 -3.77
C ILE A 95 11.26 -6.59 -2.55
N TYR A 96 11.52 -6.00 -1.39
CA TYR A 96 11.40 -6.62 -0.08
C TYR A 96 10.06 -6.19 0.53
N ILE A 97 9.30 -7.13 1.08
CA ILE A 97 8.01 -6.86 1.73
C ILE A 97 8.00 -7.43 3.16
N ILE A 98 7.38 -6.67 4.05
CA ILE A 98 6.96 -7.13 5.37
C ILE A 98 5.47 -6.83 5.53
N TYR A 99 4.69 -7.79 6.04
CA TYR A 99 3.26 -7.65 6.29
C TYR A 99 2.89 -8.14 7.69
N GLY A 100 2.06 -7.35 8.39
CA GLY A 100 1.62 -7.60 9.77
C GLY A 100 1.33 -6.30 10.52
N SER A 101 1.53 -6.33 11.85
CA SER A 101 1.34 -5.16 12.73
C SER A 101 2.62 -4.89 13.52
N PHE A 102 3.27 -3.77 13.24
CA PHE A 102 4.56 -3.38 13.83
C PHE A 102 4.79 -1.88 13.66
N PRO A 103 5.65 -1.22 14.46
CA PRO A 103 6.01 0.18 14.26
C PRO A 103 6.76 0.44 12.95
N ASP A 104 6.56 1.62 12.36
CA ASP A 104 7.08 1.92 11.02
C ASP A 104 8.61 1.83 10.92
N LYS A 105 9.32 2.42 11.88
CA LYS A 105 10.79 2.41 11.93
C LYS A 105 11.35 0.98 12.01
N LYS A 106 10.67 0.10 12.73
CA LYS A 106 11.12 -1.27 12.90
C LYS A 106 10.89 -2.10 11.63
N GLY A 107 9.76 -1.88 10.94
CA GLY A 107 9.51 -2.50 9.64
C GLY A 107 10.57 -2.07 8.60
N SER A 108 10.88 -0.77 8.52
CA SER A 108 11.94 -0.26 7.64
C SER A 108 13.31 -0.87 7.97
N TRP A 109 13.64 -0.98 9.26
CA TRP A 109 14.88 -1.63 9.69
C TRP A 109 14.96 -3.10 9.26
N ILE A 110 13.87 -3.88 9.42
CA ILE A 110 13.82 -5.28 8.96
C ILE A 110 14.09 -5.33 7.45
N LEU A 111 13.39 -4.50 6.66
CA LEU A 111 13.54 -4.47 5.21
C LEU A 111 14.98 -4.11 4.78
N GLU A 112 15.62 -3.17 5.48
CA GLU A 112 17.02 -2.82 5.25
C GLU A 112 17.98 -3.99 5.57
N GLN A 113 17.78 -4.70 6.68
CA GLN A 113 18.59 -5.88 7.02
C GLN A 113 18.37 -7.03 6.04
N MET A 114 17.12 -7.30 5.66
CA MET A 114 16.79 -8.28 4.62
C MET A 114 17.51 -7.94 3.32
N ALA A 115 17.45 -6.67 2.90
CA ALA A 115 18.09 -6.24 1.68
C ALA A 115 19.62 -6.32 1.75
N LYS A 116 20.24 -5.94 2.87
CA LYS A 116 21.68 -6.08 3.07
C LYS A 116 22.11 -7.54 2.92
N HIS A 117 21.54 -8.43 3.72
CA HIS A 117 21.96 -9.83 3.77
C HIS A 117 21.59 -10.63 2.51
N TYR A 118 20.44 -10.35 1.90
CA TYR A 118 20.06 -11.04 0.67
C TYR A 118 20.99 -10.66 -0.48
N ASN A 119 21.36 -9.38 -0.59
CA ASN A 119 22.32 -8.92 -1.60
C ASN A 119 23.72 -9.53 -1.38
N GLU A 120 24.15 -9.71 -0.13
CA GLU A 120 25.40 -10.41 0.22
C GLU A 120 25.34 -11.89 -0.20
N LEU A 121 24.21 -12.57 -0.02
CA LEU A 121 24.04 -13.97 -0.43
C LEU A 121 24.03 -14.17 -1.95
N VAL A 122 23.38 -13.27 -2.69
CA VAL A 122 23.27 -13.35 -4.15
C VAL A 122 24.58 -12.94 -4.84
N MET A 123 25.41 -12.13 -4.19
CA MET A 123 26.71 -11.67 -4.70
C MET A 123 26.64 -11.02 -6.09
N GLY A 124 25.56 -10.30 -6.38
CA GLY A 124 25.37 -9.61 -7.67
C GLY A 124 24.97 -10.50 -8.84
N LYS A 125 24.70 -11.79 -8.63
CA LYS A 125 24.12 -12.67 -9.66
C LYS A 125 22.73 -12.19 -10.07
N ASN A 126 22.35 -12.48 -11.32
CA ASN A 126 20.98 -12.27 -11.78
C ASN A 126 20.03 -13.28 -11.12
N VAL A 127 19.24 -12.81 -10.15
CA VAL A 127 18.29 -13.62 -9.37
C VAL A 127 17.24 -14.34 -10.23
N ASN A 128 16.90 -13.77 -11.39
CA ASN A 128 15.90 -14.34 -12.30
C ASN A 128 16.46 -15.55 -13.08
N GLN A 129 17.79 -15.65 -13.19
CA GLN A 129 18.50 -16.69 -13.95
C GLN A 129 19.21 -17.73 -13.08
N LEU A 130 19.02 -17.69 -11.75
CA LEU A 130 19.61 -18.67 -10.85
C LEU A 130 19.07 -20.08 -11.11
N GLU A 131 19.94 -21.08 -11.03
CA GLU A 131 19.54 -22.48 -11.11
C GLU A 131 18.71 -22.90 -9.89
N LYS A 132 17.90 -23.96 -10.04
CA LYS A 132 17.01 -24.46 -8.97
C LYS A 132 17.78 -24.78 -7.68
N LEU A 133 18.96 -25.38 -7.80
CA LEU A 133 19.79 -25.74 -6.65
C LEU A 133 20.34 -24.48 -5.94
N GLU A 134 20.78 -23.47 -6.71
CA GLU A 134 21.25 -22.21 -6.15
C GLU A 134 20.14 -21.46 -5.42
N LYS A 135 18.94 -21.39 -6.03
CA LYS A 135 17.75 -20.79 -5.40
C LYS A 135 17.44 -21.44 -4.06
N TYR A 136 17.41 -22.78 -4.02
CA TYR A 136 17.17 -23.54 -2.79
C TYR A 136 18.23 -23.27 -1.71
N GLN A 137 19.51 -23.19 -2.09
CA GLN A 137 20.60 -22.89 -1.16
C GLN A 137 20.50 -21.47 -0.59
N ILE A 138 20.19 -20.49 -1.42
CA ILE A 138 19.99 -19.09 -1.01
C ILE A 138 18.81 -19.00 -0.06
N GLU A 139 17.66 -19.60 -0.42
CA GLU A 139 16.46 -19.62 0.42
C GLU A 139 16.74 -20.24 1.79
N THR A 140 17.39 -21.41 1.82
CA THR A 140 17.71 -22.12 3.08
C THR A 140 18.63 -21.28 3.98
N LYS A 141 19.67 -20.66 3.42
CA LYS A 141 20.56 -19.75 4.17
C LYS A 141 19.79 -18.54 4.67
N PHE A 142 18.92 -17.97 3.84
CA PHE A 142 18.17 -16.78 4.18
C PHE A 142 17.10 -17.03 5.25
N LYS A 143 16.54 -18.24 5.35
CA LYS A 143 15.70 -18.64 6.52
C LYS A 143 16.45 -18.49 7.84
N GLY A 144 17.72 -18.93 7.89
CA GLY A 144 18.57 -18.76 9.07
C GLY A 144 18.82 -17.29 9.41
N ILE A 145 19.14 -16.48 8.40
CA ILE A 145 19.33 -15.03 8.54
C ILE A 145 18.05 -14.33 9.01
N THR A 146 16.89 -14.74 8.48
CA THR A 146 15.59 -14.17 8.87
C THR A 146 15.33 -14.36 10.36
N LYS A 147 15.62 -15.55 10.90
CA LYS A 147 15.54 -15.79 12.35
C LYS A 147 16.49 -14.89 13.14
N PHE A 148 17.71 -14.69 12.65
CA PHE A 148 18.67 -13.77 13.25
C PHE A 148 18.15 -12.32 13.30
N ILE A 149 17.65 -11.79 12.17
CA ILE A 149 17.06 -10.44 12.08
C ILE A 149 15.90 -10.27 13.08
N LEU A 150 15.02 -11.28 13.18
CA LEU A 150 13.87 -11.24 14.09
C LEU A 150 14.27 -11.33 15.58
N ASN A 151 15.36 -12.02 15.90
CA ASN A 151 15.91 -12.01 17.25
C ASN A 151 16.48 -10.63 17.60
N GLU A 152 17.29 -10.03 16.71
CA GLU A 152 17.80 -8.66 16.90
C GLU A 152 16.66 -7.64 17.06
N TYR A 153 15.60 -7.77 16.26
CA TYR A 153 14.39 -6.95 16.39
C TYR A 153 13.81 -6.99 17.81
N ARG A 154 13.73 -8.19 18.42
CA ARG A 154 13.18 -8.37 19.78
C ARG A 154 14.08 -7.71 20.83
N GLU A 155 15.39 -7.72 20.63
CA GLU A 155 16.35 -7.05 21.51
C GLU A 155 16.27 -5.52 21.40
N MET A 156 15.98 -4.98 20.22
CA MET A 156 15.91 -3.53 19.95
C MET A 156 14.58 -2.87 20.38
N GLN A 157 13.68 -3.60 21.05
CA GLN A 157 12.34 -3.12 21.46
C GLN A 157 12.32 -1.85 22.31
N GLU A 158 13.40 -1.55 23.03
CA GLU A 158 13.53 -0.37 23.89
C GLU A 158 14.12 0.85 23.18
N VAL A 159 14.67 0.68 21.97
CA VAL A 159 15.42 1.74 21.25
C VAL A 159 14.53 2.55 20.30
N PHE A 160 13.46 1.95 19.78
CA PHE A 160 12.56 2.62 18.83
C PHE A 160 11.43 3.36 19.55
N SER A 161 11.25 4.65 19.26
CA SER A 161 10.03 5.37 19.63
C SER A 161 8.93 5.10 18.61
N ASP A 162 7.73 4.79 19.12
CA ASP A 162 6.50 4.65 18.33
C ASP A 162 5.91 6.00 17.90
N GLN A 163 6.62 7.11 18.19
CA GLN A 163 6.23 8.41 17.65
C GLN A 163 6.29 8.36 16.13
N GLU A 164 5.11 8.51 15.52
CA GLU A 164 4.98 8.81 14.11
C GLU A 164 5.81 10.04 13.77
N ILE A 165 6.58 9.94 12.70
CA ILE A 165 7.32 11.08 12.18
C ILE A 165 6.29 11.97 11.50
N PRO A 166 6.08 13.21 11.95
CA PRO A 166 5.10 14.09 11.33
C PRO A 166 5.46 14.33 9.87
N TYR A 167 4.44 14.47 9.04
CA TYR A 167 4.61 14.97 7.67
C TYR A 167 5.21 16.37 7.72
N VAL A 168 6.12 16.66 6.78
CA VAL A 168 6.65 18.02 6.60
C VAL A 168 5.57 18.93 6.05
N GLU A 169 4.75 18.39 5.14
CA GLU A 169 3.60 19.07 4.57
C GLU A 169 2.45 19.10 5.58
N ASP A 170 1.77 20.23 5.72
CA ASP A 170 0.57 20.35 6.57
C ASP A 170 -0.73 20.32 5.74
N LYS A 171 -0.60 20.11 4.44
CA LYS A 171 -1.70 20.11 3.48
C LYS A 171 -1.85 18.76 2.80
N ILE A 172 -3.06 18.46 2.34
CA ILE A 172 -3.31 17.42 1.34
C ILE A 172 -3.92 18.06 0.10
N ARG A 173 -3.39 17.70 -1.06
CA ARG A 173 -3.89 18.11 -2.37
C ARG A 173 -4.58 16.93 -3.04
N ILE A 174 -5.76 17.14 -3.61
CA ILE A 174 -6.50 16.08 -4.32
C ILE A 174 -6.34 16.26 -5.83
N ASP A 175 -5.77 15.25 -6.48
CA ASP A 175 -5.46 15.28 -7.91
C ASP A 175 -6.48 14.47 -8.74
N TYR A 176 -7.20 13.55 -8.09
CA TYR A 176 -8.29 12.79 -8.69
C TYR A 176 -9.28 12.31 -7.63
N LEU A 177 -10.57 12.31 -7.98
CA LEU A 177 -11.66 11.73 -7.20
C LEU A 177 -12.43 10.73 -8.04
N GLY A 178 -12.65 9.53 -7.51
CA GLY A 178 -13.58 8.58 -8.10
C GLY A 178 -14.55 8.00 -7.07
N LEU A 179 -15.75 7.70 -7.54
CA LEU A 179 -16.78 7.00 -6.80
C LEU A 179 -17.25 5.84 -7.66
N SER A 180 -17.24 4.63 -7.10
CA SER A 180 -17.79 3.46 -7.74
C SER A 180 -18.81 2.75 -6.87
N SER A 181 -19.65 1.94 -7.49
CA SER A 181 -20.57 1.02 -6.82
C SER A 181 -20.49 -0.33 -7.50
N LYS A 182 -20.19 -1.39 -6.74
CA LYS A 182 -20.07 -2.76 -7.26
C LYS A 182 -19.20 -2.86 -8.53
N SER A 183 -18.04 -2.21 -8.50
CA SER A 183 -17.07 -2.14 -9.61
C SER A 183 -17.58 -1.42 -10.87
N ILE A 184 -18.56 -0.54 -10.71
CA ILE A 184 -19.02 0.38 -11.75
C ILE A 184 -18.64 1.78 -11.29
N GLY A 185 -17.67 2.41 -11.97
CA GLY A 185 -17.36 3.83 -11.80
C GLY A 185 -18.57 4.70 -12.13
N VAL A 186 -19.12 5.40 -11.14
CA VAL A 186 -20.27 6.30 -11.29
C VAL A 186 -19.85 7.78 -11.28
N ILE A 187 -18.70 8.09 -10.68
CA ILE A 187 -18.03 9.39 -10.80
C ILE A 187 -16.54 9.14 -11.00
N SER A 188 -15.96 9.90 -11.91
CA SER A 188 -14.51 10.00 -12.11
C SER A 188 -14.24 11.46 -12.42
N LEU A 189 -13.32 12.08 -11.70
CA LEU A 189 -13.04 13.50 -11.79
C LEU A 189 -11.54 13.73 -11.66
N LEU A 190 -10.91 14.05 -12.78
CA LEU A 190 -9.51 14.46 -12.83
C LEU A 190 -9.39 15.95 -12.48
N LEU A 191 -8.55 16.28 -11.48
CA LEU A 191 -8.44 17.62 -10.90
C LEU A 191 -7.05 18.25 -11.07
N GLY A 192 -6.01 17.43 -11.25
CA GLY A 192 -4.63 17.86 -11.50
C GLY A 192 -3.96 16.94 -12.50
N GLU A 193 -4.18 17.19 -13.80
CA GLU A 193 -3.66 16.35 -14.87
C GLU A 193 -2.13 16.40 -14.94
N GLU A 194 -1.57 17.61 -14.82
CA GLU A 194 -0.13 17.88 -14.83
C GLU A 194 0.65 17.15 -13.73
N ASP A 195 -0.05 16.73 -12.67
CA ASP A 195 0.54 16.08 -11.52
C ASP A 195 0.52 14.56 -11.60
N LEU A 196 -0.25 13.95 -12.51
CA LEU A 196 -0.38 12.50 -12.62
C LEU A 196 0.26 11.97 -13.90
N ASN A 197 0.87 10.78 -13.82
CA ASN A 197 1.52 10.16 -14.97
C ASN A 197 0.56 9.20 -15.70
N VAL A 198 -0.50 9.75 -16.31
CA VAL A 198 -1.54 8.93 -16.94
C VAL A 198 -1.30 8.80 -18.45
N GLU A 199 -0.71 7.68 -18.84
CA GLU A 199 -0.64 7.28 -20.25
C GLU A 199 -2.00 6.76 -20.73
N THR A 200 -2.50 7.31 -21.85
CA THR A 200 -3.71 6.85 -22.52
C THR A 200 -3.43 6.24 -23.89
N PRO A 201 -4.19 5.23 -24.33
CA PRO A 201 -4.08 4.70 -25.68
C PRO A 201 -4.44 5.78 -26.70
N GLY A 202 -3.55 6.13 -27.63
CA GLY A 202 -3.83 7.19 -28.61
C GLY A 202 -3.61 8.61 -28.10
N ALA A 203 -2.85 8.80 -27.00
CA ALA A 203 -2.41 10.11 -26.55
C ALA A 203 -1.87 10.96 -27.71
N GLY A 204 -2.36 12.20 -27.83
CA GLY A 204 -2.03 13.11 -28.93
C GLY A 204 -2.74 12.85 -30.26
N ALA A 205 -3.61 11.84 -30.33
CA ALA A 205 -4.48 11.55 -31.49
C ALA A 205 -5.94 11.96 -31.29
N TYR A 206 -6.28 12.52 -30.13
CA TYR A 206 -7.62 13.05 -29.83
C TYR A 206 -7.81 14.44 -30.43
N GLU A 207 -8.94 14.65 -31.10
CA GLU A 207 -9.29 15.96 -31.66
C GLU A 207 -9.90 16.89 -30.59
N ASP A 208 -10.61 16.33 -29.61
CA ASP A 208 -11.20 17.05 -28.48
C ASP A 208 -10.44 16.75 -27.17
N PRO A 209 -9.86 17.76 -26.50
CA PRO A 209 -9.24 17.60 -25.18
C PRO A 209 -10.16 16.99 -24.12
N ALA A 210 -11.48 17.20 -24.21
CA ALA A 210 -12.43 16.62 -23.27
C ALA A 210 -12.48 15.08 -23.36
N GLU A 211 -12.38 14.53 -24.58
CA GLU A 211 -12.32 13.08 -24.79
C GLU A 211 -11.06 12.47 -24.18
N GLU A 212 -9.92 13.18 -24.26
CA GLU A 212 -8.68 12.74 -23.64
C GLU A 212 -8.79 12.70 -22.10
N ILE A 213 -9.43 13.72 -21.49
CA ILE A 213 -9.68 13.76 -20.05
C ILE A 213 -10.59 12.60 -19.62
N GLU A 214 -11.68 12.35 -20.34
CA GLU A 214 -12.58 11.22 -20.05
C GLU A 214 -11.86 9.87 -20.17
N MET A 215 -10.96 9.73 -21.14
CA MET A 215 -10.12 8.54 -21.25
C MET A 215 -9.16 8.40 -20.06
N LYS A 216 -8.48 9.49 -19.65
CA LYS A 216 -7.60 9.50 -18.47
C LYS A 216 -8.36 9.09 -17.22
N GLU A 217 -9.53 9.69 -16.99
CA GLU A 217 -10.44 9.33 -15.89
C GLU A 217 -10.82 7.85 -15.90
N SER A 218 -11.14 7.30 -17.08
CA SER A 218 -11.50 5.89 -17.25
C SER A 218 -10.34 4.95 -16.94
N VAL A 219 -9.13 5.25 -17.46
CA VAL A 219 -7.92 4.48 -17.19
C VAL A 219 -7.55 4.51 -15.71
N LEU A 220 -7.66 5.67 -15.06
CA LEU A 220 -7.41 5.82 -13.63
C LEU A 220 -8.37 4.97 -12.80
N THR A 221 -9.68 5.08 -13.06
CA THR A 221 -10.71 4.26 -12.39
C THR A 221 -10.40 2.78 -12.53
N ALA A 222 -10.16 2.30 -13.75
CA ALA A 222 -9.90 0.89 -14.00
C ALA A 222 -8.67 0.38 -13.26
N LYS A 223 -7.57 1.16 -13.24
CA LYS A 223 -6.36 0.79 -12.51
C LYS A 223 -6.57 0.75 -10.99
N ILE A 224 -7.28 1.73 -10.43
CA ILE A 224 -7.59 1.80 -9.00
C ILE A 224 -8.49 0.65 -8.58
N GLU A 225 -9.53 0.35 -9.35
CA GLU A 225 -10.42 -0.78 -9.09
C GLU A 225 -9.70 -2.12 -9.21
N ALA A 226 -8.78 -2.26 -10.18
CA ALA A 226 -7.95 -3.45 -10.28
C ALA A 226 -7.06 -3.64 -9.04
N ILE A 227 -6.49 -2.56 -8.48
CA ILE A 227 -5.75 -2.62 -7.22
C ILE A 227 -6.66 -3.10 -6.08
N ALA A 228 -7.84 -2.50 -5.92
CA ALA A 228 -8.76 -2.84 -4.84
C ALA A 228 -9.23 -4.29 -4.96
N ALA A 229 -9.67 -4.72 -6.15
CA ALA A 229 -10.13 -6.08 -6.41
C ALA A 229 -9.04 -7.12 -6.17
N ASN A 230 -7.81 -6.87 -6.65
CA ASN A 230 -6.68 -7.76 -6.41
C ASN A 230 -6.32 -7.82 -4.91
N THR A 231 -6.40 -6.70 -4.21
CA THR A 231 -6.12 -6.67 -2.76
C THR A 231 -7.16 -7.49 -2.00
N ILE A 232 -8.45 -7.23 -2.23
CA ILE A 232 -9.56 -7.95 -1.57
C ILE A 232 -9.51 -9.44 -1.91
N GLY A 233 -9.37 -9.80 -3.19
CA GLY A 233 -9.39 -11.19 -3.65
C GLY A 233 -8.24 -12.03 -3.10
N ASN A 234 -7.11 -11.40 -2.77
CA ASN A 234 -5.94 -12.09 -2.22
C ASN A 234 -5.89 -12.05 -0.69
N THR A 235 -6.32 -10.95 -0.05
CA THR A 235 -6.13 -10.74 1.40
C THR A 235 -7.41 -10.89 2.23
N ASN A 236 -8.58 -10.87 1.60
CA ASN A 236 -9.88 -10.62 2.24
C ASN A 236 -9.93 -9.31 3.07
N ALA A 237 -9.02 -8.38 2.81
CA ALA A 237 -8.94 -7.08 3.46
C ALA A 237 -9.10 -5.96 2.44
N MET A 238 -9.70 -4.85 2.86
CA MET A 238 -9.84 -3.65 2.04
C MET A 238 -8.59 -2.79 2.20
N PRO A 239 -7.96 -2.32 1.11
CA PRO A 239 -6.93 -1.29 1.24
C PRO A 239 -7.58 0.00 1.78
N LYS A 240 -7.01 0.59 2.84
CA LYS A 240 -7.40 1.93 3.32
C LYS A 240 -6.61 3.01 2.58
N TRP A 241 -5.32 2.79 2.41
CA TRP A 241 -4.45 3.64 1.61
C TRP A 241 -3.21 2.90 1.13
N ILE A 242 -2.64 3.37 0.02
CA ILE A 242 -1.37 2.96 -0.57
C ILE A 242 -0.54 4.22 -0.75
N ALA A 243 0.70 4.19 -0.26
CA ALA A 243 1.62 5.31 -0.29
C ALA A 243 2.79 5.03 -1.26
N VAL A 244 3.06 5.99 -2.11
CA VAL A 244 4.22 6.02 -3.01
C VAL A 244 5.09 7.21 -2.63
N LYS A 245 6.38 6.97 -2.47
CA LYS A 245 7.36 7.95 -2.04
C LYS A 245 7.97 8.64 -3.26
N LEU A 246 7.85 9.96 -3.31
CA LEU A 246 8.47 10.80 -4.36
C LEU A 246 9.87 11.25 -3.96
N GLY A 247 10.10 11.47 -2.66
CA GLY A 247 11.35 11.99 -2.13
C GLY A 247 11.41 11.94 -0.61
N PHE A 248 12.28 12.75 -0.01
CA PHE A 248 12.36 12.83 1.45
C PHE A 248 11.08 13.48 2.01
N GLN A 249 10.28 12.67 2.72
CA GLN A 249 9.00 13.07 3.32
C GLN A 249 7.95 13.64 2.36
N ASN A 250 8.13 13.47 1.04
CA ASN A 250 7.11 13.77 0.03
C ASN A 250 6.46 12.47 -0.48
N TYR A 251 5.13 12.43 -0.41
CA TYR A 251 4.32 11.24 -0.64
C TYR A 251 3.07 11.55 -1.44
N ARG A 252 2.70 10.57 -2.27
CA ARG A 252 1.38 10.47 -2.88
C ARG A 252 0.65 9.26 -2.37
N PHE A 253 -0.66 9.37 -2.34
CA PHE A 253 -1.55 8.35 -1.80
C PHE A 253 -2.67 8.03 -2.76
N LEU A 254 -2.93 6.74 -2.89
CA LEU A 254 -4.23 6.23 -3.29
C LEU A 254 -4.97 5.86 -2.00
N THR A 255 -6.13 6.47 -1.76
CA THR A 255 -6.93 6.22 -0.54
C THR A 255 -8.28 5.64 -0.91
N PHE A 256 -8.87 4.86 -0.01
CA PHE A 256 -10.17 4.24 -0.21
C PHE A 256 -11.07 4.44 1.02
N LYS A 257 -12.35 4.67 0.75
CA LYS A 257 -13.40 4.68 1.76
C LYS A 257 -14.60 3.91 1.25
N LYS A 258 -14.97 2.88 2.00
CA LYS A 258 -16.24 2.17 1.79
C LYS A 258 -17.36 2.96 2.47
N PHE A 259 -18.44 3.19 1.72
CA PHE A 259 -19.70 3.70 2.24
C PHE A 259 -20.71 2.54 2.38
N GLU A 260 -21.85 2.85 2.97
CA GLU A 260 -23.01 1.96 2.89
C GLU A 260 -23.41 1.70 1.44
N ASN A 261 -24.27 0.69 1.23
CA ASN A 261 -24.82 0.34 -0.09
C ASN A 261 -23.79 -0.02 -1.17
N ASP A 262 -22.60 -0.48 -0.77
CA ASP A 262 -21.50 -0.92 -1.64
C ASP A 262 -20.90 0.18 -2.54
N TYR A 263 -20.92 1.44 -2.07
CA TYR A 263 -20.14 2.51 -2.71
C TYR A 263 -18.72 2.58 -2.18
N PHE A 264 -17.79 2.92 -3.06
CA PHE A 264 -16.37 3.07 -2.78
C PHE A 264 -15.88 4.41 -3.32
N LEU A 265 -15.43 5.28 -2.43
CA LEU A 265 -14.77 6.53 -2.77
C LEU A 265 -13.26 6.30 -2.77
N TYR A 266 -12.58 6.86 -3.75
CA TYR A 266 -11.13 6.79 -3.83
C TYR A 266 -10.54 8.12 -4.30
N PHE A 267 -9.40 8.47 -3.73
CA PHE A 267 -8.65 9.67 -4.09
C PHE A 267 -7.24 9.33 -4.53
N LEU A 268 -6.74 10.07 -5.52
CA LEU A 268 -5.30 10.28 -5.70
C LEU A 268 -4.95 11.63 -5.08
N SER A 269 -3.92 11.66 -4.24
CA SER A 269 -3.59 12.84 -3.45
C SER A 269 -2.09 12.94 -3.17
N GLU A 270 -1.62 14.15 -2.90
CA GLU A 270 -0.24 14.45 -2.50
C GLU A 270 -0.21 15.20 -1.16
N GLY A 271 0.80 14.94 -0.33
CA GLY A 271 1.07 15.71 0.90
C GLY A 271 0.85 14.91 2.20
N ASN A 272 -0.04 15.40 3.06
CA ASN A 272 -0.27 14.88 4.41
C ASN A 272 -1.53 14.03 4.49
N LEU A 273 -1.36 12.70 4.49
CA LEU A 273 -2.46 11.75 4.59
C LEU A 273 -3.36 11.98 5.82
N GLY A 274 -2.81 12.51 6.92
CA GLY A 274 -3.57 12.83 8.13
C GLY A 274 -4.68 13.88 7.91
N LYS A 275 -4.68 14.59 6.78
CA LYS A 275 -5.71 15.57 6.39
C LYS A 275 -6.81 14.96 5.52
N VAL A 276 -6.70 13.70 5.07
CA VAL A 276 -7.70 13.08 4.17
C VAL A 276 -9.10 13.05 4.79
N GLN A 277 -9.22 12.85 6.10
CA GLN A 277 -10.51 12.86 6.79
C GLN A 277 -11.24 14.20 6.62
N LYS A 278 -10.50 15.32 6.62
CA LYS A 278 -11.10 16.64 6.38
C LYS A 278 -11.73 16.72 4.99
N VAL A 279 -11.05 16.18 3.98
CA VAL A 279 -11.58 16.11 2.61
C VAL A 279 -12.86 15.29 2.58
N GLU A 280 -12.85 14.11 3.21
CA GLU A 280 -14.02 13.24 3.31
C GLU A 280 -15.19 13.93 4.02
N ASP A 281 -14.94 14.69 5.10
CA ASP A 281 -15.97 15.41 5.85
C ASP A 281 -16.61 16.53 5.01
N HIS A 282 -15.82 17.25 4.22
CA HIS A 282 -16.32 18.27 3.29
C HIS A 282 -17.17 17.67 2.16
N LEU A 283 -16.84 16.46 1.70
CA LEU A 283 -17.56 15.78 0.62
C LEU A 283 -18.80 15.03 1.10
N THR A 284 -18.85 14.63 2.36
CA THR A 284 -19.95 13.82 2.92
C THR A 284 -21.35 14.38 2.64
N PRO A 285 -21.62 15.70 2.81
CA PRO A 285 -22.94 16.29 2.50
C PRO A 285 -23.36 16.21 1.03
N TYR A 286 -22.38 16.12 0.13
CA TYR A 286 -22.61 15.97 -1.30
C TYR A 286 -22.85 14.50 -1.67
N LEU A 287 -22.00 13.61 -1.15
CA LEU A 287 -22.02 12.19 -1.46
C LEU A 287 -23.25 11.47 -0.91
N SER A 288 -23.70 11.81 0.31
CA SER A 288 -24.86 11.14 0.94
C SER A 288 -26.13 11.23 0.10
N GLN A 289 -26.27 12.29 -0.71
CA GLN A 289 -27.41 12.48 -1.61
C GLN A 289 -27.58 11.34 -2.63
N VAL A 290 -26.48 10.63 -2.95
CA VAL A 290 -26.48 9.53 -3.93
C VAL A 290 -26.07 8.18 -3.34
N THR A 291 -25.39 8.16 -2.18
CA THR A 291 -24.89 6.91 -1.56
C THR A 291 -25.82 6.29 -0.53
N ASP A 292 -26.86 7.02 -0.07
CA ASP A 292 -27.83 6.52 0.91
C ASP A 292 -28.74 5.39 0.39
N LYS A 293 -28.69 5.10 -0.93
CA LYS A 293 -29.45 4.01 -1.57
C LYS A 293 -28.56 3.24 -2.53
N SER A 294 -28.80 1.94 -2.64
CA SER A 294 -28.11 1.09 -3.62
C SER A 294 -28.24 1.60 -5.04
N PHE A 295 -27.15 1.50 -5.80
CA PHE A 295 -27.12 1.92 -7.20
C PHE A 295 -28.13 1.14 -8.03
N SER A 296 -28.98 1.87 -8.77
CA SER A 296 -30.06 1.31 -9.59
C SER A 296 -29.78 1.34 -11.10
N GLY A 297 -28.56 1.73 -11.51
CA GLY A 297 -28.20 1.91 -12.92
C GLY A 297 -28.50 3.31 -13.48
N ASN A 298 -29.13 4.20 -12.71
CA ASN A 298 -29.41 5.57 -13.14
C ASN A 298 -28.23 6.50 -12.83
N LEU A 299 -27.50 6.92 -13.87
CA LEU A 299 -26.35 7.82 -13.75
C LEU A 299 -26.71 9.31 -13.62
N ARG A 300 -27.96 9.72 -13.88
CA ARG A 300 -28.33 11.15 -13.89
C ARG A 300 -28.01 11.90 -12.57
N PRO A 301 -28.29 11.33 -11.38
CA PRO A 301 -27.94 11.99 -10.12
C PRO A 301 -26.42 12.15 -9.95
N PHE A 302 -25.64 11.16 -10.39
CA PHE A 302 -24.18 11.16 -10.31
C PHE A 302 -23.55 12.18 -11.26
N ASN A 303 -24.09 12.31 -12.48
CA ASN A 303 -23.62 13.32 -13.43
C ASN A 303 -23.85 14.75 -12.91
N LYS A 304 -24.99 15.00 -12.26
CA LYS A 304 -25.24 16.29 -11.60
C LYS A 304 -24.26 16.53 -10.46
N LEU A 305 -24.09 15.53 -9.60
CA LEU A 305 -23.14 15.59 -8.49
C LEU A 305 -21.69 15.80 -8.97
N LYS A 306 -21.27 15.17 -10.07
CA LYS A 306 -19.94 15.36 -10.67
C LYS A 306 -19.68 16.83 -11.00
N LEU A 307 -20.68 17.56 -11.53
CA LEU A 307 -20.56 18.99 -11.80
C LEU A 307 -20.42 19.80 -10.51
N ASP A 308 -21.27 19.53 -9.51
CA ASP A 308 -21.21 20.22 -8.21
C ASP A 308 -19.86 20.00 -7.51
N LEU A 309 -19.30 18.78 -7.60
CA LEU A 309 -17.98 18.44 -7.08
C LEU A 309 -16.86 19.13 -7.85
N LYS A 310 -16.96 19.24 -9.18
CA LYS A 310 -15.98 19.97 -9.99
C LYS A 310 -15.92 21.44 -9.58
N ASP A 311 -17.07 22.10 -9.49
CA ASP A 311 -17.16 23.51 -9.04
C ASP A 311 -16.61 23.73 -7.63
N PHE A 312 -16.70 22.71 -6.77
CA PHE A 312 -16.11 22.74 -5.43
C PHE A 312 -14.58 22.65 -5.49
N PHE A 313 -14.04 21.67 -6.21
CA PHE A 313 -12.59 21.46 -6.29
C PHE A 313 -11.85 22.53 -7.10
N ASP A 314 -12.51 23.17 -8.07
CA ASP A 314 -12.00 24.35 -8.78
C ASP A 314 -11.73 25.52 -7.81
N LYS A 315 -12.39 25.54 -6.64
CA LYS A 315 -12.18 26.55 -5.59
C LYS A 315 -11.26 26.08 -4.47
N ALA A 316 -11.23 24.77 -4.19
CA ALA A 316 -10.49 24.19 -3.08
C ALA A 316 -9.99 22.77 -3.40
N ARG A 317 -8.77 22.68 -3.92
CA ARG A 317 -8.04 21.42 -4.16
C ARG A 317 -7.05 21.05 -3.04
N GLU A 318 -6.68 22.03 -2.21
CA GLU A 318 -5.78 21.86 -1.07
C GLU A 318 -6.51 22.02 0.27
N PHE A 319 -6.21 21.17 1.24
CA PHE A 319 -6.86 21.14 2.55
C PHE A 319 -5.82 21.12 3.67
N SER A 320 -5.98 21.98 4.68
CA SER A 320 -5.11 22.12 5.86
C SER A 320 -5.82 21.71 7.14
#